data_AF-A0A852WSE2-F1
#
_entry.id   AF-A0A852WSE2-F1
#
_cell.length_a   1.000
_cell.length_b   1.000
_cell.length_c   1.000
_cell.angle_alpha   90.00
_cell.angle_beta   90.00
_cell.angle_gamma   90.00
#
_symmetry.space_group_name_H-M   'P 1'
#
loop_
_entity.id
_entity.type
_entity.pdbx_description
1 polymer ?
#
loop_
_entity_poly.entity_id
_entity_poly.type
_entity_poly.pdbx_seq_one_letter_code
_entity_poly.pdbx_strand_id
1 'polypeptide(L)'
;MLDAVETFEVEALRAESMLVALAEECRRDLTAALEEPRSRRVTDVVGELQAALAAIPQAGVNTDPFAHLSRLREARATLVAAIAAARERATDLIPLVDHMHHAIRDADRQLDVARDAIAAHPGWISPEALTRLAESEHARIDLGHFLGGSEAVMTTTDQEHREQVIAMAGRVASLASESLRRARHDIEASRRHGRPLGSRGRAVALADERRLAG
;
A
#
# COMPACT_ATOMS: atom_id res chain seq x y z
N MET A 1 59.38 -27.02 15.27
CA MET A 1 59.03 -25.62 15.64
C MET A 1 59.24 -24.68 14.47
N LEU A 2 60.37 -24.73 13.73
CA LEU A 2 60.58 -23.91 12.52
C LEU A 2 59.53 -24.14 11.41
N ASP A 3 59.17 -25.41 11.14
CA ASP A 3 58.18 -25.79 10.12
C ASP A 3 56.77 -25.18 10.35
N ALA A 4 56.36 -25.03 11.61
CA ALA A 4 55.08 -24.41 11.98
C ALA A 4 55.09 -22.88 11.80
N VAL A 5 56.25 -22.24 11.95
CA VAL A 5 56.41 -20.78 11.74
C VAL A 5 56.41 -20.47 10.25
N GLU A 6 57.14 -21.25 9.46
CA GLU A 6 57.18 -21.11 7.99
C GLU A 6 55.78 -21.31 7.37
N THR A 7 55.02 -22.28 7.88
CA THR A 7 53.61 -22.49 7.48
C THR A 7 52.73 -21.29 7.85
N PHE A 8 52.87 -20.76 9.07
CA PHE A 8 52.09 -19.59 9.52
C PHE A 8 52.40 -18.33 8.71
N GLU A 9 53.66 -18.09 8.36
CA GLU A 9 54.07 -16.95 7.53
C GLU A 9 53.45 -17.02 6.12
N VAL A 10 53.46 -18.21 5.50
CA VAL A 10 52.82 -18.43 4.20
C VAL A 10 51.30 -18.22 4.28
N GLU A 11 50.66 -18.72 5.35
CA GLU A 11 49.23 -18.53 5.57
C GLU A 11 48.86 -17.06 5.83
N ALA A 12 49.68 -16.33 6.57
CA ALA A 12 49.50 -14.90 6.81
C ALA A 12 49.60 -14.10 5.51
N LEU A 13 50.59 -14.38 4.66
CA LEU A 13 50.75 -13.73 3.35
C LEU A 13 49.54 -13.99 2.43
N ARG A 14 49.01 -15.22 2.50
CA ARG A 14 47.78 -15.60 1.79
C ARG A 14 46.58 -14.84 2.31
N ALA A 15 46.45 -14.71 3.63
CA ALA A 15 45.38 -13.94 4.26
C ALA A 15 45.44 -12.45 3.89
N GLU A 16 46.63 -11.85 3.85
CA GLU A 16 46.83 -10.47 3.38
C GLU A 16 46.40 -10.30 1.92
N SER A 17 46.77 -11.23 1.03
CA SER A 17 46.36 -11.21 -0.37
C SER A 17 44.84 -11.30 -0.52
N MET A 18 44.19 -12.15 0.28
CA MET A 18 42.72 -12.25 0.32
C MET A 18 42.06 -10.99 0.87
N LEU A 19 42.69 -10.32 1.85
CA LEU A 19 42.18 -9.09 2.45
C LEU A 19 42.14 -7.96 1.41
N VAL A 20 43.20 -7.82 0.61
CA VAL A 20 43.25 -6.84 -0.49
C VAL A 20 42.14 -7.11 -1.51
N ALA A 21 41.99 -8.36 -1.94
CA ALA A 21 40.96 -8.74 -2.91
C ALA A 21 39.54 -8.45 -2.38
N LEU A 22 39.26 -8.79 -1.11
CA LEU A 22 37.97 -8.55 -0.47
C LEU A 22 37.71 -7.06 -0.24
N ALA A 23 38.73 -6.27 0.08
CA ALA A 23 38.60 -4.82 0.24
C ALA A 23 38.18 -4.16 -1.08
N GLU A 24 38.78 -4.55 -2.21
CA GLU A 24 38.36 -4.06 -3.53
C GLU A 24 36.92 -4.46 -3.87
N GLU A 25 36.51 -5.67 -3.52
CA GLU A 25 35.13 -6.13 -3.69
C GLU A 25 34.15 -5.30 -2.85
N CYS A 26 34.48 -5.05 -1.58
CA CYS A 26 33.65 -4.22 -0.69
C CYS A 26 33.52 -2.77 -1.19
N ARG A 27 34.56 -2.18 -1.80
CA ARG A 27 34.46 -0.84 -2.40
C ARG A 27 33.51 -0.80 -3.61
N ARG A 28 33.48 -1.88 -4.41
CA ARG A 28 32.48 -2.04 -5.49
C ARG A 28 31.08 -2.18 -4.90
N ASP A 29 30.91 -2.99 -3.85
CA ASP A 29 29.62 -3.17 -3.17
C ASP A 29 29.11 -1.85 -2.57
N LEU A 30 30.00 -1.01 -2.00
CA LEU A 30 29.64 0.34 -1.54
C LEU A 30 29.16 1.25 -2.66
N THR A 31 29.74 1.12 -3.87
CA THR A 31 29.31 1.89 -5.04
C THR A 31 27.94 1.40 -5.51
N ALA A 32 27.74 0.09 -5.59
CA ALA A 32 26.45 -0.52 -5.93
C ALA A 32 25.35 -0.15 -4.91
N ALA A 33 25.69 -0.08 -3.62
CA ALA A 33 24.75 0.31 -2.56
C ALA A 33 24.17 1.73 -2.74
N LEU A 34 24.79 2.60 -3.54
CA LEU A 34 24.27 3.94 -3.85
C LEU A 34 23.08 3.90 -4.82
N GLU A 35 22.96 2.84 -5.63
CA GLU A 35 21.86 2.64 -6.58
C GLU A 35 20.66 1.95 -5.92
N GLU A 36 20.81 1.47 -4.68
CA GLU A 36 19.82 0.73 -3.94
C GLU A 36 18.76 1.61 -3.25
N PRO A 37 17.58 1.04 -2.91
CA PRO A 37 16.58 1.73 -2.12
C PRO A 37 17.15 2.28 -0.82
N ARG A 38 17.07 3.61 -0.65
CA ARG A 38 17.60 4.30 0.53
C ARG A 38 16.84 3.87 1.78
N SER A 39 17.56 3.36 2.77
CA SER A 39 17.01 3.11 4.10
C SER A 39 18.04 3.44 5.16
N ARG A 40 17.58 3.94 6.32
CA ARG A 40 18.47 4.30 7.44
C ARG A 40 19.41 3.16 7.81
N ARG A 41 18.89 1.93 7.87
CA ARG A 41 19.68 0.73 8.15
C ARG A 41 20.77 0.48 7.10
N VAL A 42 20.48 0.69 5.82
CA VAL A 42 21.52 0.58 4.75
C VAL A 42 22.57 1.66 4.94
N THR A 43 22.20 2.90 5.28
CA THR A 43 23.15 3.97 5.57
C THR A 43 24.05 3.66 6.77
N ASP A 44 23.47 3.16 7.87
CA ASP A 44 24.22 2.80 9.07
C ASP A 44 25.25 1.69 8.76
N VAL A 45 24.82 0.63 8.08
CA VAL A 45 25.68 -0.51 7.71
C VAL A 45 26.74 -0.14 6.65
N VAL A 46 26.42 0.79 5.74
CA VAL A 46 27.43 1.39 4.84
C VAL A 46 28.52 2.09 5.65
N GLY A 47 28.15 2.83 6.69
CA GLY A 47 29.11 3.46 7.62
C GLY A 47 29.98 2.44 8.35
N GLU A 48 29.40 1.32 8.81
CA GLU A 48 30.13 0.23 9.45
C GLU A 48 31.14 -0.44 8.50
N LEU A 49 30.75 -0.70 7.25
CA LEU A 49 31.65 -1.27 6.24
C LEU A 49 32.78 -0.30 5.87
N GLN A 50 32.49 0.99 5.75
CA GLN A 50 33.51 2.03 5.53
C GLN A 50 34.49 2.12 6.70
N ALA A 51 34.02 2.03 7.94
CA ALA A 51 34.87 2.01 9.12
C ALA A 51 35.75 0.75 9.17
N ALA A 52 35.20 -0.42 8.80
CA ALA A 52 35.96 -1.66 8.72
C ALA A 52 37.06 -1.61 7.65
N LEU A 53 36.80 -0.98 6.50
CA LEU A 53 37.79 -0.75 5.45
C LEU A 53 38.88 0.23 5.88
N ALA A 54 38.53 1.30 6.59
CA ALA A 54 39.48 2.29 7.11
C ALA A 54 40.39 1.72 8.21
N ALA A 55 39.93 0.69 8.93
CA ALA A 55 40.68 0.01 9.98
C ALA A 55 41.71 -1.02 9.45
N ILE A 56 41.79 -1.24 8.13
CA ILE A 56 42.78 -2.14 7.53
C ILE A 56 44.16 -1.46 7.59
N PRO A 57 45.16 -2.06 8.27
CA PRO A 57 46.49 -1.48 8.32
C PRO A 57 47.21 -1.57 6.98
N GLN A 58 48.26 -0.76 6.82
CA GLN A 58 49.17 -0.86 5.69
C GLN A 58 49.90 -2.22 5.73
N ALA A 59 50.13 -2.81 4.56
CA ALA A 59 50.83 -4.09 4.43
C ALA A 59 52.21 -4.04 5.12
N GLY A 60 52.57 -5.10 5.84
CA GLY A 60 53.84 -5.19 6.57
C GLY A 60 53.82 -4.68 8.02
N VAL A 61 52.67 -4.21 8.53
CA VAL A 61 52.48 -3.97 9.98
C VAL A 61 52.09 -5.28 10.66
N ASN A 62 52.70 -5.61 11.81
CA ASN A 62 52.40 -6.81 12.58
C ASN A 62 50.98 -6.72 13.20
N THR A 63 50.01 -7.12 12.39
CA THR A 63 48.59 -7.17 12.69
C THR A 63 48.07 -8.55 12.28
N ASP A 64 47.08 -9.08 12.99
CA ASP A 64 46.40 -10.33 12.63
C ASP A 64 45.51 -10.16 11.38
N PRO A 65 45.93 -10.64 10.18
CA PRO A 65 45.16 -10.47 8.95
C PRO A 65 43.86 -11.30 8.95
N PHE A 66 43.78 -12.38 9.74
CA PHE A 66 42.58 -13.21 9.83
C PHE A 66 41.45 -12.51 10.59
N ALA A 67 41.78 -11.76 11.64
CA ALA A 67 40.82 -10.92 12.35
C ALA A 67 40.21 -9.84 11.43
N HIS A 68 41.05 -9.19 10.60
CA HIS A 68 40.57 -8.19 9.64
C HIS A 68 39.71 -8.81 8.54
N LEU A 69 40.10 -9.97 8.01
CA LEU A 69 39.30 -10.71 7.04
C LEU A 69 37.94 -11.10 7.61
N SER A 70 37.89 -11.60 8.84
CA SER A 70 36.65 -12.02 9.49
C SER A 70 35.72 -10.83 9.69
N ARG A 71 36.23 -9.72 10.23
CA ARG A 71 35.47 -8.48 10.43
C ARG A 71 34.92 -7.91 9.12
N LEU A 72 35.73 -7.90 8.06
CA LEU A 72 35.32 -7.37 6.76
C LEU A 72 34.24 -8.25 6.12
N ARG A 73 34.35 -9.58 6.22
CA ARG A 73 33.31 -10.51 5.74
C ARG A 73 32.00 -10.34 6.50
N GLU A 74 32.05 -10.16 7.81
CA GLU A 74 30.88 -9.94 8.65
C GLU A 74 30.17 -8.62 8.30
N ALA A 75 30.92 -7.53 8.18
CA ALA A 75 30.38 -6.23 7.77
C ALA A 75 29.74 -6.31 6.36
N ARG A 76 30.41 -6.98 5.41
CA ARG A 76 29.89 -7.19 4.06
C ARG A 76 28.60 -8.03 4.06
N ALA A 77 28.56 -9.12 4.81
CA ALA A 77 27.36 -9.96 4.92
C ALA A 77 26.17 -9.17 5.48
N THR A 78 26.43 -8.32 6.48
CA THR A 78 25.42 -7.41 7.05
C THR A 78 24.90 -6.41 6.01
N LEU A 79 25.77 -5.85 5.16
CA LEU A 79 25.37 -4.95 4.07
C LEU A 79 24.46 -5.67 3.06
N VAL A 80 24.86 -6.85 2.59
CA VAL A 80 24.09 -7.64 1.63
C VAL A 80 22.70 -7.96 2.18
N ALA A 81 22.61 -8.37 3.46
CA ALA A 81 21.34 -8.64 4.11
C ALA A 81 20.47 -7.37 4.25
N ALA A 82 21.07 -6.23 4.59
CA ALA A 82 20.36 -4.96 4.71
C ALA A 82 19.79 -4.47 3.37
N ILE A 83 20.55 -4.62 2.28
CA ILE A 83 20.12 -4.29 0.91
C ILE A 83 18.98 -5.22 0.47
N ALA A 84 19.12 -6.54 0.68
CA ALA A 84 18.09 -7.50 0.33
C ALA A 84 16.75 -7.17 1.04
N ALA A 85 16.80 -6.91 2.35
CA ALA A 85 15.63 -6.51 3.11
C ALA A 85 15.06 -5.14 2.68
N ALA A 86 15.90 -4.21 2.19
CA ALA A 86 15.43 -2.93 1.66
C ALA A 86 14.71 -3.08 0.31
N ARG A 87 15.21 -3.96 -0.57
CA ARG A 87 14.57 -4.29 -1.84
C ARG A 87 13.23 -5.00 -1.67
N GLU A 88 13.17 -5.97 -0.76
CA GLU A 88 11.94 -6.68 -0.42
C GLU A 88 10.86 -5.69 0.06
N ARG A 89 11.21 -4.84 1.03
CA ARG A 89 10.33 -3.75 1.49
C ARG A 89 9.90 -2.82 0.35
N ALA A 90 10.82 -2.41 -0.52
CA ALA A 90 10.48 -1.54 -1.64
C ALA A 90 9.51 -2.20 -2.63
N THR A 91 9.59 -3.52 -2.80
CA THR A 91 8.70 -4.31 -3.67
C THR A 91 7.31 -4.42 -3.06
N ASP A 92 7.20 -4.68 -1.77
CA ASP A 92 5.92 -4.78 -1.05
C ASP A 92 5.16 -3.45 -0.99
N LEU A 93 5.88 -2.32 -1.03
CA LEU A 93 5.29 -0.98 -0.96
C LEU A 93 4.55 -0.56 -2.24
N ILE A 94 4.95 -1.05 -3.42
CA ILE A 94 4.35 -0.63 -4.70
C ILE A 94 2.87 -1.04 -4.79
N PRO A 95 2.49 -2.32 -4.58
CA PRO A 95 1.07 -2.74 -4.61
C PRO A 95 0.19 -1.98 -3.62
N LEU A 96 0.72 -1.62 -2.45
CA LEU A 96 -0.08 -0.97 -1.41
C LEU A 96 -0.47 0.47 -1.77
N VAL A 97 0.42 1.22 -2.41
CA VAL A 97 0.13 2.58 -2.88
C VAL A 97 -0.96 2.55 -3.96
N ASP A 98 -0.91 1.57 -4.85
CA ASP A 98 -1.96 1.39 -5.86
C ASP A 98 -3.31 1.02 -5.24
N HIS A 99 -3.32 0.10 -4.25
CA HIS A 99 -4.54 -0.23 -3.51
C HIS A 99 -5.14 0.99 -2.79
N MET A 100 -4.30 1.84 -2.19
CA MET A 100 -4.73 3.08 -1.54
C MET A 100 -5.42 4.03 -2.54
N HIS A 101 -4.79 4.32 -3.67
CA HIS A 101 -5.37 5.18 -4.70
C HIS A 101 -6.66 4.61 -5.29
N HIS A 102 -6.71 3.29 -5.51
CA HIS A 102 -7.90 2.62 -5.98
C HIS A 102 -9.04 2.68 -4.97
N ALA A 103 -8.78 2.46 -3.69
CA ALA A 103 -9.77 2.55 -2.63
C ALA A 103 -10.37 3.96 -2.50
N ILE A 104 -9.53 5.01 -2.54
CA ILE A 104 -10.01 6.40 -2.50
C ILE A 104 -10.89 6.71 -3.73
N ARG A 105 -10.42 6.36 -4.93
CA ARG A 105 -11.16 6.61 -6.18
C ARG A 105 -12.50 5.87 -6.19
N ASP A 106 -12.53 4.63 -5.70
CA ASP A 106 -13.77 3.86 -5.59
C ASP A 106 -14.74 4.49 -4.59
N ALA A 107 -14.24 4.91 -3.42
CA ALA A 107 -15.04 5.61 -2.42
C ALA A 107 -15.67 6.90 -2.97
N ASP A 108 -14.87 7.74 -3.64
CA ASP A 108 -15.33 8.99 -4.27
C ASP A 108 -16.41 8.69 -5.33
N ARG A 109 -16.16 7.69 -6.19
CA ARG A 109 -17.12 7.27 -7.21
C ARG A 109 -18.44 6.77 -6.60
N GLN A 110 -18.39 5.95 -5.57
CA GLN A 110 -19.60 5.42 -4.94
C GLN A 110 -20.42 6.53 -4.27
N LEU A 111 -19.74 7.50 -3.68
CA LEU A 111 -20.36 8.64 -3.03
C LEU A 111 -21.05 9.55 -4.05
N ASP A 112 -20.40 9.84 -5.18
CA ASP A 112 -21.00 10.61 -6.28
C ASP A 112 -22.24 9.90 -6.86
N VAL A 113 -22.16 8.58 -7.10
CA VAL A 113 -23.32 7.79 -7.56
C VAL A 113 -24.48 7.84 -6.55
N ALA A 114 -24.20 7.79 -5.26
CA ALA A 114 -25.23 7.88 -4.22
C ALA A 114 -25.88 9.29 -4.19
N ARG A 115 -25.08 10.35 -4.31
CA ARG A 115 -25.56 11.73 -4.42
C ARG A 115 -26.47 11.92 -5.63
N ASP A 116 -26.02 11.48 -6.79
CA ASP A 116 -26.78 11.60 -8.06
C ASP A 116 -28.12 10.87 -7.97
N ALA A 117 -28.13 9.65 -7.41
CA ALA A 117 -29.35 8.86 -7.27
C ALA A 117 -30.39 9.54 -6.37
N ILE A 118 -29.94 10.12 -5.26
CA ILE A 118 -30.81 10.83 -4.30
C ILE A 118 -31.28 12.16 -4.89
N ALA A 119 -30.38 12.94 -5.47
CA ALA A 119 -30.69 14.23 -6.09
C ALA A 119 -31.68 14.10 -7.25
N ALA A 120 -31.64 13.00 -8.00
CA ALA A 120 -32.56 12.73 -9.10
C ALA A 120 -34.00 12.42 -8.64
N HIS A 121 -34.24 12.09 -7.37
CA HIS A 121 -35.55 11.65 -6.87
C HIS A 121 -36.00 12.41 -5.60
N PRO A 122 -36.12 13.75 -5.65
CA PRO A 122 -36.50 14.54 -4.48
C PRO A 122 -37.89 14.14 -3.98
N GLY A 123 -38.02 13.95 -2.67
CA GLY A 123 -39.29 13.64 -1.99
C GLY A 123 -39.66 12.15 -1.90
N TRP A 124 -38.90 11.26 -2.55
CA TRP A 124 -39.16 9.81 -2.54
C TRP A 124 -38.11 9.02 -1.74
N ILE A 125 -37.09 9.69 -1.21
CA ILE A 125 -35.98 9.09 -0.50
C ILE A 125 -36.27 9.07 1.00
N SER A 126 -36.04 7.93 1.65
CA SER A 126 -36.22 7.77 3.08
C SER A 126 -35.19 8.58 3.90
N PRO A 127 -35.55 9.03 5.13
CA PRO A 127 -34.60 9.64 6.05
C PRO A 127 -33.38 8.76 6.34
N GLU A 128 -33.55 7.44 6.38
CA GLU A 128 -32.46 6.49 6.62
C GLU A 128 -31.42 6.52 5.48
N ALA A 129 -31.85 6.62 4.23
CA ALA A 129 -30.95 6.75 3.09
C ALA A 129 -30.16 8.07 3.13
N LEU A 130 -30.81 9.17 3.51
CA LEU A 130 -30.17 10.48 3.69
C LEU A 130 -29.17 10.49 4.84
N THR A 131 -29.51 9.87 5.97
CA THR A 131 -28.60 9.72 7.11
C THR A 131 -27.34 8.96 6.71
N ARG A 132 -27.48 7.84 5.98
CA ARG A 132 -26.31 7.08 5.50
C ARG A 132 -25.45 7.85 4.50
N LEU A 133 -26.07 8.71 3.67
CA LEU A 133 -25.31 9.61 2.79
C LEU A 133 -24.50 10.61 3.63
N ALA A 134 -25.14 11.27 4.60
CA ALA A 134 -24.47 12.24 5.46
C ALA A 134 -23.32 11.61 6.28
N GLU A 135 -23.51 10.38 6.79
CA GLU A 135 -22.45 9.63 7.46
C GLU A 135 -21.26 9.31 6.53
N SER A 136 -21.54 8.95 5.27
CA SER A 136 -20.50 8.72 4.25
C SER A 136 -19.74 10.01 3.93
N GLU A 137 -20.44 11.14 3.80
CA GLU A 137 -19.84 12.45 3.57
C GLU A 137 -18.97 12.90 4.73
N HIS A 138 -19.44 12.70 5.96
CA HIS A 138 -18.65 12.98 7.15
C HIS A 138 -17.38 12.12 7.20
N ALA A 139 -17.50 10.81 6.96
CA ALA A 139 -16.36 9.91 6.87
C ALA A 139 -15.35 10.34 5.79
N ARG A 140 -15.84 10.95 4.70
CA ARG A 140 -14.99 11.44 3.61
C ARG A 140 -14.23 12.72 3.99
N ILE A 141 -14.85 13.58 4.79
CA ILE A 141 -14.19 14.75 5.40
C ILE A 141 -13.11 14.28 6.36
N ASP A 142 -13.39 13.30 7.23
CA ASP A 142 -12.42 12.73 8.15
C ASP A 142 -11.22 12.13 7.40
N LEU A 143 -11.47 11.40 6.30
CA LEU A 143 -10.42 10.90 5.41
C LEU A 143 -9.59 12.05 4.81
N GLY A 144 -10.23 13.14 4.39
CA GLY A 144 -9.54 14.32 3.88
C GLY A 144 -8.62 14.97 4.92
N HIS A 145 -9.08 15.10 6.16
CA HIS A 145 -8.26 15.61 7.27
C HIS A 145 -7.08 14.67 7.58
N PHE A 146 -7.31 13.35 7.56
CA PHE A 146 -6.26 12.37 7.80
C PHE A 146 -5.16 12.41 6.73
N LEU A 147 -5.54 12.55 5.46
CA LEU A 147 -4.60 12.73 4.35
C LEU A 147 -3.83 14.05 4.43
N GLY A 148 -4.48 15.14 4.87
CA GLY A 148 -3.87 16.47 4.98
C GLY A 148 -3.00 16.70 6.22
N GLY A 149 -3.20 15.94 7.31
CA GLY A 149 -2.43 16.07 8.56
C GLY A 149 -1.13 15.27 8.61
N SER A 150 -0.84 14.48 7.57
CA SER A 150 0.21 13.44 7.55
C SER A 150 1.57 13.90 7.02
N GLU A 151 1.98 15.16 7.24
CA GLU A 151 3.32 15.62 6.87
C GLU A 151 4.40 15.35 7.95
N ALA A 152 4.02 14.89 9.15
CA ALA A 152 4.92 14.96 10.32
C ALA A 152 5.54 13.64 10.82
N VAL A 153 5.22 12.45 10.27
CA VAL A 153 5.72 11.17 10.83
C VAL A 153 6.22 10.23 9.73
N MET A 154 7.45 10.44 9.27
CA MET A 154 8.07 9.62 8.22
C MET A 154 9.06 8.62 8.80
N THR A 155 8.76 7.33 8.68
CA THR A 155 9.65 6.24 8.18
C THR A 155 9.16 4.83 8.57
N THR A 156 8.30 4.69 9.58
CA THR A 156 7.57 3.44 9.91
C THR A 156 6.05 3.61 9.84
N THR A 157 5.55 4.84 9.96
CA THR A 157 4.12 5.19 9.92
C THR A 157 3.51 5.03 8.54
N ASP A 158 4.31 4.91 7.49
CA ASP A 158 3.85 4.96 6.10
C ASP A 158 3.00 3.73 5.71
N GLN A 159 3.32 2.53 6.24
CA GLN A 159 2.52 1.32 6.01
C GLN A 159 1.17 1.39 6.76
N GLU A 160 1.22 1.57 8.08
CA GLU A 160 0.05 1.66 8.94
C GLU A 160 -0.86 2.82 8.52
N HIS A 161 -0.28 3.95 8.10
CA HIS A 161 -1.01 5.08 7.56
C HIS A 161 -1.77 4.70 6.29
N ARG A 162 -1.14 3.99 5.33
CA ARG A 162 -1.83 3.55 4.11
C ARG A 162 -2.92 2.54 4.39
N GLU A 163 -2.68 1.56 5.26
CA GLU A 163 -3.71 0.59 5.68
C GLU A 163 -4.90 1.31 6.33
N GLN A 164 -4.62 2.30 7.17
CA GLN A 164 -5.65 3.15 7.78
C GLN A 164 -6.40 3.97 6.71
N VAL A 165 -5.71 4.54 5.71
CA VAL A 165 -6.35 5.23 4.58
C VAL A 165 -7.28 4.28 3.82
N ILE A 166 -6.83 3.06 3.51
CA ILE A 166 -7.63 2.04 2.82
C ILE A 166 -8.87 1.69 3.65
N ALA A 167 -8.72 1.49 4.96
CA ALA A 167 -9.85 1.19 5.85
C ALA A 167 -10.86 2.35 5.92
N MET A 168 -10.38 3.60 6.02
CA MET A 168 -11.22 4.79 6.02
C MET A 168 -11.96 4.98 4.69
N ALA A 169 -11.28 4.80 3.55
CA ALA A 169 -11.89 4.84 2.23
C ALA A 169 -12.94 3.71 2.06
N GLY A 170 -12.64 2.50 2.54
CA GLY A 170 -13.59 1.39 2.57
C GLY A 170 -14.85 1.69 3.38
N ARG A 171 -14.72 2.40 4.51
CA ARG A 171 -15.86 2.86 5.31
C ARG A 171 -16.74 3.85 4.54
N VAL A 172 -16.13 4.83 3.86
CA VAL A 172 -16.84 5.81 3.00
C VAL A 172 -17.66 5.07 1.94
N ALA A 173 -17.01 4.17 1.18
CA ALA A 173 -17.64 3.37 0.14
C ALA A 173 -18.81 2.54 0.67
N SER A 174 -18.61 1.82 1.79
CA SER A 174 -19.65 0.98 2.40
C SER A 174 -20.91 1.77 2.76
N LEU A 175 -20.75 2.94 3.38
CA LEU A 175 -21.86 3.82 3.76
C LEU A 175 -22.58 4.40 2.53
N ALA A 176 -21.83 4.82 1.50
CA ALA A 176 -22.40 5.30 0.24
C ALA A 176 -23.20 4.21 -0.48
N SER A 177 -22.67 3.00 -0.55
CA SER A 177 -23.35 1.83 -1.08
C SER A 177 -24.62 1.49 -0.30
N GLU A 178 -24.62 1.62 1.03
CA GLU A 178 -25.82 1.40 1.84
C GLU A 178 -26.89 2.45 1.56
N SER A 179 -26.50 3.73 1.50
CA SER A 179 -27.41 4.82 1.12
C SER A 179 -28.03 4.57 -0.25
N LEU A 180 -27.23 4.21 -1.25
CA LEU A 180 -27.70 3.91 -2.60
C LEU A 180 -28.66 2.73 -2.65
N ARG A 181 -28.39 1.64 -1.91
CA ARG A 181 -29.29 0.49 -1.84
C ARG A 181 -30.66 0.87 -1.27
N ARG A 182 -30.67 1.68 -0.20
CA ARG A 182 -31.90 2.18 0.44
C ARG A 182 -32.66 3.10 -0.51
N ALA A 183 -31.98 4.08 -1.11
CA ALA A 183 -32.57 4.99 -2.09
C ALA A 183 -33.22 4.24 -3.27
N ARG A 184 -32.54 3.22 -3.82
CA ARG A 184 -33.10 2.36 -4.88
C ARG A 184 -34.36 1.62 -4.44
N HIS A 185 -34.36 1.08 -3.22
CA HIS A 185 -35.52 0.42 -2.66
C HIS A 185 -36.71 1.39 -2.53
N ASP A 186 -36.45 2.61 -2.05
CA ASP A 186 -37.48 3.63 -1.88
C ASP A 186 -38.08 4.08 -3.21
N ILE A 187 -37.23 4.38 -4.21
CA ILE A 187 -37.65 4.72 -5.58
C ILE A 187 -38.55 3.63 -6.15
N GLU A 188 -38.15 2.36 -5.98
CA GLU A 188 -38.91 1.23 -6.48
C GLU A 188 -40.22 1.03 -5.72
N ALA A 189 -40.25 1.27 -4.40
CA ALA A 189 -41.49 1.30 -3.63
C ALA A 189 -42.43 2.41 -4.11
N SER A 190 -41.93 3.61 -4.34
CA SER A 190 -42.72 4.74 -4.86
C SER A 190 -43.32 4.45 -6.23
N ARG A 191 -42.58 3.81 -7.13
CA ARG A 191 -43.09 3.37 -8.44
C ARG A 191 -44.26 2.40 -8.32
N ARG A 192 -44.24 1.49 -7.35
CA ARG A 192 -45.35 0.56 -7.08
C ARG A 192 -46.59 1.27 -6.55
N HIS A 193 -46.43 2.26 -5.67
CA HIS A 193 -47.55 3.03 -5.10
C HIS A 193 -48.11 4.09 -6.07
N GLY A 194 -47.28 4.63 -6.96
CA GLY A 194 -47.69 5.58 -8.00
C GLY A 194 -48.42 4.96 -9.19
N ARG A 195 -48.59 3.63 -9.23
CA ARG A 195 -49.40 2.94 -10.24
C ARG A 195 -50.82 2.74 -9.66
N PRO A 196 -51.83 3.51 -10.09
CA PRO A 196 -53.19 3.30 -9.62
C PRO A 196 -53.67 1.93 -10.13
N LEU A 197 -54.13 1.08 -9.22
CA LEU A 197 -55.02 -0.01 -9.62
C LEU A 197 -56.33 0.61 -10.14
N GLY A 198 -56.45 0.75 -11.46
CA GLY A 198 -57.75 0.69 -12.14
C GLY A 198 -58.02 1.79 -13.17
N SER A 199 -58.24 1.39 -14.43
CA SER A 199 -59.51 1.66 -15.15
C SER A 199 -59.54 1.15 -16.60
N ARG A 200 -60.27 0.04 -16.81
CA ARG A 200 -61.29 -0.26 -17.87
C ARG A 200 -61.30 -1.77 -18.18
N GLY A 201 -62.07 -2.57 -17.46
CA GLY A 201 -63.49 -2.79 -17.74
C GLY A 201 -64.31 -1.55 -18.13
N ARG A 202 -64.44 -1.30 -19.45
CA ARG A 202 -65.62 -0.67 -20.09
C ARG A 202 -65.51 -0.75 -21.62
N ALA A 203 -65.71 -1.94 -22.17
CA ALA A 203 -65.99 -2.24 -23.59
C ALA A 203 -66.29 -3.76 -23.60
N VAL A 204 -67.47 -4.31 -23.89
CA VAL A 204 -68.62 -3.86 -24.67
C VAL A 204 -69.85 -4.65 -24.19
N ALA A 205 -70.82 -3.95 -23.63
CA ALA A 205 -72.21 -4.40 -23.48
C ALA A 205 -73.02 -4.03 -24.74
N LEU A 206 -72.56 -4.46 -25.92
CA LEU A 206 -73.22 -4.31 -27.23
C LEU A 206 -72.97 -5.58 -28.06
N ALA A 207 -73.47 -6.71 -27.57
CA ALA A 207 -73.58 -7.93 -28.39
C ALA A 207 -74.87 -8.71 -28.07
N ASP A 208 -75.95 -8.04 -27.65
CA ASP A 208 -77.24 -8.69 -27.34
C ASP A 208 -78.47 -8.01 -27.98
N GLU A 209 -78.31 -7.05 -28.91
CA GLU A 209 -79.44 -6.37 -29.56
C GLU A 209 -79.35 -6.26 -31.09
N ARG A 210 -78.63 -7.15 -31.78
CA ARG A 210 -78.73 -7.25 -33.24
C ARG A 210 -78.86 -8.69 -33.74
N ARG A 211 -80.10 -8.99 -34.16
CA ARG A 211 -80.56 -10.01 -35.12
C ARG A 211 -81.11 -11.33 -34.57
N LEU A 212 -82.16 -11.19 -33.75
CA LEU A 212 -83.47 -11.75 -34.11
C LEU A 212 -84.10 -10.85 -35.18
N ALA A 213 -83.76 -11.05 -36.45
CA ALA A 213 -84.47 -10.57 -37.65
C ALA A 213 -83.62 -10.94 -38.89
N GLY A 214 -84.01 -12.02 -39.55
CA GLY A 214 -83.37 -12.57 -40.75
C GLY A 214 -83.63 -14.06 -40.86
#